data_AF-A0A9Q3GCA0-F1
#
_entry.id   AF-A0A9Q3GCA0-F1
#
_cell.length_a   1.000
_cell.length_b   1.000
_cell.length_c   1.000
_cell.angle_alpha   90.00
_cell.angle_beta   90.00
_cell.angle_gamma   90.00
#
_symmetry.space_group_name_H-M   'P 1'
#
loop_
_entity.id
_entity.type
_entity.pdbx_description
1 polymer ?
#
loop_
_entity_poly.entity_id
_entity_poly.type
_entity_poly.pdbx_seq_one_letter_code
_entity_poly.pdbx_strand_id
1 'polypeptide(L)'
;MKFRSEKANQFTQRVVEEIQKSNRTQRHECLLPKDGCSSIVTYAPEGLPIDFYNSNQFTNRTAGQNRIIADSNSISFFPDATKSLLEKQHQNESLREKRFTQKYWEKVIKDYNLSHEIVNYDEMDDSFTEEIDQLAYLEENFEEKSPIYEAKEESGELENLMNQNFEMEDTENQIIDQHHNASF
;
A
#
# COMPACT_ATOMS: atom_id res chain seq x y z
N MET A 1 -10.46 16.48 10.24
CA MET A 1 -11.53 15.58 9.77
C MET A 1 -12.18 14.87 10.96
N LYS A 2 -13.49 14.59 10.94
CA LYS A 2 -14.25 14.06 12.10
C LYS A 2 -13.76 12.69 12.60
N PHE A 3 -13.44 11.77 11.68
CA PHE A 3 -13.12 10.39 12.03
C PHE A 3 -11.62 10.07 12.07
N ARG A 4 -10.79 10.92 11.48
CA ARG A 4 -9.37 10.66 11.27
C ARG A 4 -8.56 11.00 12.52
N SER A 5 -7.62 10.13 12.89
CA SER A 5 -6.67 10.35 13.98
C SER A 5 -5.72 11.51 13.66
N GLU A 6 -5.05 12.03 14.69
CA GLU A 6 -4.01 13.04 14.50
C GLU A 6 -2.83 12.49 13.67
N LYS A 7 -2.41 11.25 13.95
CA LYS A 7 -1.32 10.57 13.23
C LYS A 7 -1.61 10.47 11.73
N ALA A 8 -2.83 10.08 11.37
CA ALA A 8 -3.26 10.00 9.98
C ALA A 8 -3.35 11.39 9.31
N ASN A 9 -3.75 12.44 10.03
CA ASN A 9 -3.70 13.81 9.51
C ASN A 9 -2.25 14.25 9.24
N GLN A 10 -1.34 14.04 10.19
CA GLN A 10 0.08 14.38 10.06
C GLN A 10 0.73 13.63 8.90
N PHE A 11 0.49 12.31 8.78
CA PHE A 11 0.99 11.52 7.65
C PHE A 11 0.49 12.08 6.30
N THR A 12 -0.81 12.39 6.20
CA THR A 12 -1.38 12.96 4.96
C THR A 12 -0.73 14.30 4.60
N GLN A 13 -0.50 15.17 5.60
CA GLN A 13 0.19 16.45 5.38
C GLN A 13 1.60 16.21 4.84
N ARG A 14 2.33 15.25 5.41
CA ARG A 14 3.67 14.89 4.93
C ARG A 14 3.72 14.34 3.53
N VAL A 15 2.75 13.50 3.16
CA VAL A 15 2.62 13.04 1.78
C VAL A 15 2.51 14.23 0.84
N VAL A 16 1.68 15.23 1.18
CA VAL A 16 1.54 16.44 0.35
C VAL A 16 2.82 17.27 0.30
N GLU A 17 3.47 17.49 1.45
CA GLU A 17 4.76 18.19 1.53
C GLU A 17 5.83 17.51 0.67
N GLU A 18 5.90 16.18 0.72
CA GLU A 18 6.91 15.42 -0.02
C GLU A 18 6.63 15.41 -1.53
N ILE A 19 5.35 15.30 -1.90
CA ILE A 19 4.92 15.48 -3.29
C ILE A 19 5.34 16.87 -3.80
N GLN A 20 5.12 17.93 -3.01
CA GLN A 20 5.50 19.31 -3.35
C GLN A 20 7.02 19.51 -3.50
N LYS A 21 7.86 18.81 -2.72
CA LYS A 21 9.32 18.86 -2.87
C LYS A 21 9.82 18.14 -4.12
N SER A 22 9.06 17.18 -4.64
CA SER A 22 9.52 16.37 -5.76
C SER A 22 9.72 17.21 -7.03
N ASN A 23 10.85 17.04 -7.72
CA ASN A 23 11.16 17.70 -8.99
C ASN A 23 10.35 17.15 -10.18
N ARG A 24 9.35 16.31 -9.93
CA ARG A 24 8.49 15.77 -10.98
C ARG A 24 7.54 16.87 -11.43
N THR A 25 7.39 17.03 -12.74
CA THR A 25 6.37 17.93 -13.32
C THR A 25 5.00 17.49 -12.83
N GLN A 26 4.48 18.16 -11.80
CA GLN A 26 3.15 17.89 -11.31
C GLN A 26 2.14 18.36 -12.35
N ARG A 27 1.27 17.46 -12.80
CA ARG A 27 0.14 17.84 -13.67
C ARG A 27 -0.89 18.72 -12.95
N HIS A 28 -0.94 18.62 -11.62
CA HIS A 28 -1.85 19.36 -10.75
C HIS A 28 -1.12 19.80 -9.50
N GLU A 29 -1.29 21.06 -9.09
CA GLU A 29 -0.76 21.54 -7.82
C GLU A 29 -1.48 20.83 -6.67
N CYS A 30 -0.76 19.97 -5.94
CA CYS A 30 -1.28 19.39 -4.70
C CYS A 30 -1.21 20.43 -3.58
N LEU A 31 -2.25 21.25 -3.43
CA LEU A 31 -2.34 22.27 -2.36
C LEU A 31 -3.06 21.72 -1.13
N LEU A 32 -2.50 22.01 0.06
CA LEU A 32 -3.22 21.83 1.31
C LEU A 32 -4.35 22.87 1.41
N PRO A 33 -5.55 22.49 1.86
CA PRO A 33 -6.60 23.45 2.17
C PRO A 33 -6.08 24.46 3.20
N LYS A 34 -6.17 25.76 2.88
CA LYS A 34 -5.79 26.84 3.81
C LYS A 34 -6.72 26.91 5.02
N ASP A 35 -7.99 26.59 4.80
CA ASP A 35 -9.03 26.56 5.83
C ASP A 35 -9.49 25.13 6.10
N GLY A 36 -9.93 24.88 7.33
CA GLY A 36 -10.53 23.62 7.73
C GLY A 36 -11.90 23.43 7.08
N CYS A 37 -11.94 22.94 5.85
CA CYS A 37 -13.18 22.52 5.22
C CYS A 37 -13.81 21.38 6.02
N SER A 38 -15.05 21.57 6.46
CA SER A 38 -15.82 20.50 7.07
C SER A 38 -16.08 19.41 6.02
N SER A 39 -15.71 18.17 6.34
CA SER A 39 -15.91 17.03 5.45
C SER A 39 -17.41 16.80 5.23
N ILE A 40 -17.82 16.72 3.96
CA ILE A 40 -19.18 16.33 3.57
C ILE A 40 -19.43 14.84 3.92
N VAL A 41 -18.36 14.04 3.99
CA VAL A 41 -18.44 12.64 4.36
C VAL A 41 -18.80 12.51 5.85
N THR A 42 -20.01 12.00 6.10
CA THR A 42 -20.58 11.76 7.44
C THR A 42 -20.27 10.38 8.00
N TYR A 43 -19.77 9.47 7.17
CA TYR A 43 -19.46 8.09 7.55
C TYR A 43 -17.96 7.91 7.77
N ALA A 44 -17.60 6.97 8.66
CA ALA A 44 -16.22 6.58 8.82
C ALA A 44 -15.82 5.67 7.65
N PRO A 45 -14.60 5.80 7.10
CA PRO A 45 -14.09 4.80 6.17
C PRO A 45 -14.07 3.42 6.84
N GLU A 46 -14.26 2.36 6.07
CA GLU A 46 -14.29 0.98 6.55
C GLU A 46 -12.97 0.24 6.21
N GLY A 47 -12.60 -0.73 7.02
CA GLY A 47 -11.46 -1.63 6.79
C GLY A 47 -10.09 -0.97 6.89
N LEU A 48 -9.98 0.23 7.47
CA LEU A 48 -8.67 0.84 7.72
C LEU A 48 -8.11 0.36 9.06
N PRO A 49 -6.77 0.42 9.23
CA PRO A 49 -6.12 0.13 10.51
C PRO A 49 -6.62 1.02 11.64
N ILE A 50 -6.60 0.49 12.87
CA ILE A 50 -7.17 1.15 14.06
C ILE A 50 -6.65 2.58 14.27
N ASP A 51 -5.37 2.78 13.98
CA ASP A 51 -4.66 4.04 14.20
C ASP A 51 -4.98 5.12 13.16
N PHE A 52 -5.78 4.78 12.15
CA PHE A 52 -6.41 5.75 11.27
C PHE A 52 -7.56 6.51 11.95
N TYR A 53 -8.21 5.90 12.95
CA TYR A 53 -9.41 6.47 13.57
C TYR A 53 -9.08 7.32 14.79
N ASN A 54 -9.84 8.39 15.02
CA ASN A 54 -9.74 9.18 16.23
C ASN A 54 -10.17 8.34 17.45
N SER A 55 -9.29 8.21 18.44
CA SER A 55 -9.49 7.34 19.62
C SER A 55 -10.77 7.65 20.41
N ASN A 56 -11.10 8.94 20.62
CA ASN A 56 -12.33 9.35 21.30
C ASN A 56 -13.57 8.94 20.51
N GLN A 57 -13.54 9.11 19.18
CA GLN A 57 -14.65 8.71 18.31
C GLN A 57 -14.80 7.20 18.22
N PHE A 58 -13.68 6.47 18.25
CA PHE A 58 -13.67 5.01 18.22
C PHE A 58 -14.19 4.41 19.54
N THR A 59 -13.74 4.95 20.67
CA THR A 59 -14.14 4.48 22.01
C THR A 59 -15.62 4.73 22.31
N ASN A 60 -16.19 5.81 21.77
CA ASN A 60 -17.62 6.14 21.96
C ASN A 60 -18.58 5.31 21.09
N ARG A 61 -18.08 4.48 20.17
CA ARG A 61 -18.90 3.61 19.33
C ARG A 61 -19.15 2.27 20.01
N THR A 62 -20.17 1.54 19.54
CA THR A 62 -20.40 0.18 20.02
C THR A 62 -19.36 -0.78 19.45
N ALA A 63 -19.00 -1.82 20.22
CA ALA A 63 -18.03 -2.82 19.77
C ALA A 63 -18.41 -3.47 18.43
N GLY A 64 -19.71 -3.70 18.19
CA GLY A 64 -20.21 -4.23 16.92
C GLY A 64 -19.95 -3.29 15.74
N GLN A 65 -20.06 -1.97 15.94
CA GLN A 65 -19.72 -0.99 14.90
C GLN A 65 -18.21 -0.93 14.66
N ASN A 66 -17.40 -0.97 15.73
CA ASN A 66 -15.95 -0.92 15.62
C ASN A 66 -15.39 -2.09 14.80
N ARG A 67 -15.92 -3.31 15.01
CA ARG A 67 -15.57 -4.51 14.24
C ARG A 67 -15.91 -4.43 12.75
N ILE A 68 -16.89 -3.60 12.37
CA ILE A 68 -17.28 -3.40 10.97
C ILE A 68 -16.36 -2.35 10.33
N ILE A 69 -16.08 -1.26 11.05
CA ILE A 69 -15.41 -0.10 10.45
C ILE A 69 -13.90 -0.22 10.45
N ALA A 70 -13.27 -0.85 11.44
CA ALA A 70 -11.82 -0.85 11.55
C ALA A 70 -11.26 -2.28 11.52
N ASP A 71 -10.10 -2.41 10.90
CA ASP A 71 -9.22 -3.52 11.19
C ASP A 71 -8.49 -3.20 12.50
N SER A 72 -9.03 -3.76 13.58
CA SER A 72 -8.45 -3.54 14.90
C SER A 72 -7.12 -4.25 15.08
N ASN A 73 -6.77 -5.23 14.24
CA ASN A 73 -5.59 -6.07 14.40
C ASN A 73 -4.34 -5.54 13.69
N SER A 74 -4.42 -4.39 13.02
CA SER A 74 -3.31 -3.80 12.27
C SER A 74 -3.08 -2.34 12.65
N ILE A 75 -1.84 -1.89 12.45
CA ILE A 75 -1.39 -0.51 12.65
C ILE A 75 -0.59 -0.08 11.43
N SER A 76 -0.84 1.12 10.91
CA SER A 76 -0.15 1.65 9.73
C SER A 76 0.83 2.78 10.00
N PHE A 77 0.59 3.60 11.02
CA PHE A 77 1.36 4.79 11.31
C PHE A 77 2.37 4.54 12.43
N PHE A 78 3.51 5.20 12.30
CA PHE A 78 4.43 5.33 13.40
C PHE A 78 3.74 6.03 14.57
N PRO A 79 4.05 5.65 15.82
CA PRO A 79 3.61 6.40 16.99
C PRO A 79 3.99 7.88 16.93
N ASP A 80 5.09 8.16 16.24
CA ASP A 80 5.54 9.50 15.86
C ASP A 80 5.54 9.62 14.33
N ALA A 81 4.50 10.25 13.78
CA ALA A 81 4.35 10.40 12.34
C ALA A 81 5.46 11.25 11.69
N THR A 82 6.21 12.02 12.50
CA THR A 82 7.35 12.81 12.00
C THR A 82 8.57 11.95 11.60
N LYS A 83 8.49 10.64 11.83
CA LYS A 83 9.50 9.67 11.37
C LYS A 83 9.16 9.03 10.03
N SER A 84 7.96 9.31 9.50
CA SER A 84 7.52 8.79 8.21
C SER A 84 7.96 9.71 7.06
N LEU A 85 8.28 9.10 5.92
CA LEU A 85 8.64 9.80 4.67
C LEU A 85 9.87 10.71 4.85
N LEU A 86 10.87 10.23 5.57
CA LEU A 86 12.16 10.89 5.68
C LEU A 86 13.02 10.56 4.46
N GLU A 87 13.97 11.46 4.12
CA GLU A 87 14.92 11.24 3.01
C GLU A 87 15.73 9.94 3.20
N LYS A 88 16.07 9.63 4.46
CA LYS A 88 16.58 8.32 4.85
C LYS A 88 15.46 7.52 5.50
N GLN A 89 15.14 6.37 4.92
CA GLN A 89 14.10 5.49 5.43
C GLN A 89 14.38 5.11 6.89
N HIS A 90 13.32 5.08 7.71
CA HIS A 90 13.44 4.57 9.07
C HIS A 90 13.64 3.06 8.99
N GLN A 91 14.50 2.47 9.83
CA GLN A 91 14.75 1.02 9.90
C GLN A 91 13.50 0.14 10.10
N ASN A 92 12.37 0.76 10.45
CA ASN A 92 11.13 0.06 10.73
C ASN A 92 10.10 0.24 9.60
N GLU A 93 10.38 1.07 8.58
CA GLU A 93 9.53 1.21 7.38
C GLU A 93 9.62 -0.02 6.48
N SER A 94 10.75 -0.74 6.52
CA SER A 94 10.95 -2.00 5.78
C SER A 94 10.31 -3.22 6.45
N LEU A 95 9.83 -3.08 7.70
CA LEU A 95 9.21 -4.19 8.41
C LEU A 95 7.90 -4.60 7.73
N ARG A 96 7.69 -5.91 7.60
CA ARG A 96 6.39 -6.45 7.22
C ARG A 96 5.32 -6.00 8.21
N GLU A 97 4.11 -5.78 7.71
CA GLU A 97 2.96 -5.25 8.46
C GLU A 97 2.73 -5.93 9.82
N LYS A 98 2.80 -7.26 9.88
CA LYS A 98 2.65 -8.02 11.15
C LYS A 98 3.70 -7.63 12.19
N ARG A 99 4.98 -7.54 11.77
CA ARG A 99 6.10 -7.16 12.64
C ARG A 99 6.01 -5.71 13.07
N PHE A 100 5.65 -4.84 12.14
CA PHE A 100 5.41 -3.43 12.42
C PHE A 100 4.30 -3.25 13.46
N THR A 101 3.17 -3.93 13.25
CA THR A 101 2.03 -3.91 14.16
C THR A 101 2.43 -4.40 15.54
N GLN A 102 3.02 -5.59 15.65
CA GLN A 102 3.48 -6.16 16.94
C GLN A 102 4.43 -5.22 17.68
N LYS A 103 5.39 -4.60 16.98
CA LYS A 103 6.38 -3.70 17.56
C LYS A 103 5.77 -2.43 18.17
N TYR A 104 4.71 -1.90 17.57
CA TYR A 104 4.12 -0.63 17.98
C TYR A 104 2.76 -0.77 18.66
N TRP A 105 2.21 -1.98 18.73
CA TRP A 105 0.89 -2.29 19.25
C TRP A 105 0.60 -1.60 20.58
N GLU A 106 1.32 -1.99 21.64
CA GLU A 106 1.10 -1.49 22.99
C GLU A 106 1.14 0.04 23.09
N LYS A 107 2.01 0.68 22.30
CA LYS A 107 2.18 2.13 22.31
C LYS A 107 1.00 2.84 21.63
N VAL A 108 0.44 2.25 20.58
CA VAL A 108 -0.65 2.86 19.80
C VAL A 108 -2.01 2.57 20.40
N ILE A 109 -2.25 1.32 20.83
CA ILE A 109 -3.57 0.90 21.33
C ILE A 109 -3.91 1.46 22.72
N LYS A 110 -2.93 2.01 23.44
CA LYS A 110 -3.13 2.61 24.78
C LYS A 110 -4.26 3.64 24.82
N ASP A 111 -4.46 4.38 23.72
CA ASP A 111 -5.48 5.42 23.63
C ASP A 111 -6.86 4.87 23.22
N TYR A 112 -6.97 3.59 22.86
CA TYR A 112 -8.18 2.94 22.35
C TYR A 112 -8.76 1.98 23.40
N ASN A 113 -10.07 2.04 23.61
CA ASN A 113 -10.73 1.06 24.46
C ASN A 113 -11.06 -0.22 23.67
N LEU A 114 -10.18 -1.22 23.77
CA LEU A 114 -10.33 -2.53 23.14
C LEU A 114 -10.80 -3.63 24.09
N SER A 115 -11.43 -3.29 25.22
CA SER A 115 -11.89 -4.26 26.23
C SER A 115 -12.86 -5.34 25.71
N HIS A 116 -13.38 -5.17 24.50
CA HIS A 116 -14.37 -6.05 23.86
C HIS A 116 -13.79 -6.90 22.73
N GLU A 117 -12.49 -6.78 22.44
CA GLU A 117 -11.79 -7.57 21.44
C GLU A 117 -11.03 -8.73 22.07
N ILE A 118 -11.20 -9.91 21.46
CA ILE A 118 -10.41 -11.09 21.79
C ILE A 118 -9.15 -10.99 20.92
N VAL A 119 -8.10 -10.37 21.47
CA VAL A 119 -6.81 -10.30 20.78
C VAL A 119 -6.14 -11.66 20.93
N ASN A 120 -5.99 -12.40 19.83
CA ASN A 120 -5.32 -13.70 19.82
C ASN A 120 -3.81 -13.46 19.65
N TYR A 121 -3.10 -13.28 20.77
CA TYR A 121 -1.66 -12.99 20.77
C TYR A 121 -0.83 -14.15 20.18
N ASP A 122 -1.35 -15.37 20.20
CA ASP A 122 -0.65 -16.58 19.76
C ASP A 122 -0.54 -16.71 18.22
N GLU A 123 -1.34 -15.97 17.44
CA GLU A 123 -1.23 -15.95 15.96
C GLU A 123 -0.19 -14.94 15.45
N MET A 124 0.46 -14.18 16.35
CA MET A 124 1.61 -13.32 16.04
C MET A 124 2.96 -14.05 16.26
N ASP A 125 2.96 -15.39 16.32
CA ASP A 125 4.17 -16.21 16.45
C ASP A 125 4.89 -16.40 15.09
N ASP A 126 5.92 -15.59 14.85
CA ASP A 126 7.27 -16.03 15.22
C ASP A 126 8.08 -16.97 14.32
N SER A 127 7.46 -17.72 13.40
CA SER A 127 8.21 -18.76 12.67
C SER A 127 8.52 -18.40 11.21
N PHE A 128 9.33 -17.34 10.95
CA PHE A 128 10.18 -17.29 9.74
C PHE A 128 11.34 -16.28 9.84
N THR A 129 12.54 -16.82 9.57
CA THR A 129 13.93 -16.32 9.55
C THR A 129 14.21 -14.81 9.43
N GLU A 130 15.04 -14.32 10.37
CA GLU A 130 15.69 -12.99 10.45
C GLU A 130 16.67 -12.65 9.30
N GLU A 131 16.68 -13.43 8.21
CA GLU A 131 17.77 -13.45 7.23
C GLU A 131 17.49 -12.61 5.97
N ILE A 132 16.25 -12.18 5.74
CA ILE A 132 15.88 -11.46 4.49
C ILE A 132 16.07 -9.94 4.63
N ASP A 133 15.87 -9.35 5.80
CA ASP A 133 15.89 -7.89 5.97
C ASP A 133 17.30 -7.28 5.88
N GLN A 134 18.37 -8.07 6.09
CA GLN A 134 19.76 -7.60 5.99
C GLN A 134 20.26 -7.51 4.53
N LEU A 135 19.65 -8.24 3.60
CA LEU A 135 20.08 -8.26 2.20
C LEU A 135 19.69 -7.00 1.44
N ALA A 136 18.57 -6.36 1.79
CA ALA A 136 18.15 -5.09 1.19
C ALA A 136 19.09 -3.92 1.53
N TYR A 137 19.91 -4.04 2.58
CA TYR A 137 20.82 -2.98 3.03
C TYR A 137 22.18 -2.98 2.31
N LEU A 138 22.56 -4.08 1.64
CA LEU A 138 23.87 -4.23 0.98
C LEU A 138 23.88 -3.81 -0.49
N GLU A 139 22.71 -3.63 -1.11
CA GLU A 139 22.61 -3.35 -2.55
C GLU A 139 22.89 -1.87 -2.92
N GLU A 140 22.89 -0.94 -1.96
CA GLU A 140 23.16 0.49 -2.20
C GLU A 140 24.66 0.86 -2.35
N ASN A 141 25.60 -0.09 -2.31
CA ASN A 141 27.06 0.21 -2.42
C ASN A 141 27.76 -0.34 -3.67
N PHE A 142 27.03 -0.77 -4.70
CA PHE A 142 27.66 -1.04 -6.00
C PHE A 142 27.73 0.25 -6.83
N GLU A 143 28.94 0.82 -6.88
CA GLU A 143 29.32 1.88 -7.81
C GLU A 143 29.19 1.35 -9.25
N GLU A 144 28.03 1.55 -9.85
CA GLU A 144 27.73 1.17 -11.22
C GLU A 144 28.48 2.11 -12.17
N LYS A 145 29.69 1.70 -12.58
CA LYS A 145 30.35 2.27 -13.76
C LYS A 145 29.50 1.92 -14.98
N SER A 146 28.65 2.85 -15.39
CA SER A 146 27.98 2.83 -16.69
C SER A 146 29.01 2.68 -17.82
N PRO A 147 28.86 1.70 -18.75
CA PRO A 147 29.56 1.75 -20.02
C PRO A 147 28.86 2.77 -20.91
N ILE A 148 29.59 3.82 -21.27
CA ILE A 148 29.18 4.82 -22.26
C ILE A 148 29.14 4.11 -23.62
N TYR A 149 27.95 3.94 -24.18
CA TYR A 149 27.81 3.54 -25.57
C TYR A 149 27.95 4.79 -26.45
N GLU A 150 29.11 4.94 -27.10
CA GLU A 150 29.30 5.93 -28.16
C GLU A 150 28.35 5.64 -29.32
N ALA A 151 27.40 6.55 -29.56
CA ALA A 151 26.61 6.57 -30.78
C ALA A 151 27.52 6.95 -31.95
N LYS A 152 27.85 5.98 -32.80
CA LYS A 152 28.36 6.26 -34.15
C LYS A 152 27.19 6.23 -35.12
N GLU A 153 26.80 7.41 -35.57
CA GLU A 153 26.02 7.57 -36.79
C GLU A 153 26.89 7.13 -37.97
N GLU A 154 26.49 6.07 -38.68
CA GLU A 154 26.84 5.96 -40.09
C GLU A 154 25.75 5.20 -40.85
N SER A 155 25.24 5.90 -41.86
CA SER A 155 24.19 5.54 -42.80
C SER A 155 24.58 4.37 -43.71
N GLY A 156 23.64 3.45 -43.96
CA GLY A 156 23.79 2.48 -45.06
C GLY A 156 22.71 1.39 -45.08
N GLU A 157 21.73 1.56 -45.97
CA GLU A 157 20.99 0.49 -46.70
C GLU A 157 20.32 -0.63 -45.88
N LEU A 158 19.05 -0.39 -45.50
CA LEU A 158 18.09 -1.43 -45.14
C LEU A 158 17.30 -1.84 -46.38
N GLU A 159 17.72 -2.92 -47.05
CA GLU A 159 16.86 -3.63 -47.99
C GLU A 159 16.80 -5.12 -47.65
N ASN A 160 15.57 -5.61 -47.50
CA ASN A 160 15.12 -6.99 -47.52
C ASN A 160 15.67 -7.98 -46.47
N LEU A 161 14.81 -8.32 -45.51
CA LEU A 161 14.38 -9.72 -45.34
C LEU A 161 13.05 -9.79 -44.55
N MET A 162 11.96 -9.28 -45.13
CA MET A 162 10.62 -9.78 -44.83
C MET A 162 10.32 -10.88 -45.83
N ASN A 163 10.23 -12.13 -45.36
CA ASN A 163 9.24 -13.12 -45.79
C ASN A 163 9.58 -14.48 -45.19
N GLN A 164 8.90 -14.84 -44.10
CA GLN A 164 8.41 -16.21 -43.91
C GLN A 164 7.21 -16.20 -42.98
N ASN A 165 6.06 -16.49 -43.58
CA ASN A 165 4.74 -16.59 -42.98
C ASN A 165 4.71 -17.67 -41.89
N PHE A 166 4.12 -17.37 -40.75
CA PHE A 166 3.62 -18.38 -39.81
C PHE A 166 2.13 -18.11 -39.58
N GLU A 167 1.31 -19.01 -40.10
CA GLU A 167 -0.15 -18.97 -40.12
C GLU A 167 -0.71 -19.12 -38.69
N MET A 168 -1.75 -18.34 -38.37
CA MET A 168 -2.49 -18.41 -37.12
C MET A 168 -3.88 -19.00 -37.46
N GLU A 169 -4.13 -20.24 -37.06
CA GLU A 169 -5.45 -20.88 -37.21
C GLU A 169 -6.37 -20.45 -36.07
N ASP A 170 -7.45 -19.75 -36.42
CA ASP A 170 -8.60 -19.51 -35.55
C ASP A 170 -9.47 -20.77 -35.50
N THR A 171 -9.69 -21.33 -34.31
CA THR A 171 -10.68 -22.40 -34.10
C THR A 171 -11.91 -21.86 -33.36
N GLU A 172 -12.99 -21.71 -34.12
CA GLU A 172 -14.34 -21.45 -33.62
C GLU A 172 -14.89 -22.69 -32.90
N ASN A 173 -15.34 -22.51 -31.66
CA ASN A 173 -16.07 -23.54 -30.90
C ASN A 173 -17.49 -23.70 -31.45
N GLN A 174 -17.73 -24.76 -32.23
CA GLN A 174 -19.06 -25.28 -32.54
C GLN A 174 -19.55 -26.19 -31.41
N ILE A 175 -20.68 -25.81 -30.81
CA ILE A 175 -21.49 -26.64 -29.91
C ILE A 175 -22.13 -27.75 -30.74
N ILE A 176 -21.85 -29.01 -30.39
CA ILE A 176 -22.41 -30.20 -31.03
C ILE A 176 -23.67 -30.61 -30.28
N ASP A 177 -24.83 -30.47 -30.92
CA ASP A 177 -26.07 -31.16 -30.57
C ASP A 177 -25.99 -32.63 -31.01
N GLN A 178 -26.15 -33.57 -30.06
CA GLN A 178 -26.54 -34.95 -30.35
C GLN A 178 -27.61 -35.45 -29.36
N HIS A 179 -28.87 -35.34 -29.78
CA HIS A 179 -29.82 -36.43 -30.02
C HIS A 179 -30.12 -37.51 -28.94
N HIS A 180 -31.44 -37.59 -28.63
CA HIS A 180 -32.28 -38.70 -28.16
C HIS A 180 -32.62 -38.80 -26.66
N ASN A 181 -33.91 -38.65 -26.35
CA ASN A 181 -34.68 -39.74 -25.75
C ASN A 181 -36.18 -39.59 -26.05
N ALA A 182 -36.78 -40.67 -26.55
CA ALA A 182 -38.20 -40.83 -26.76
C ALA A 182 -38.88 -41.34 -25.49
N SER A 183 -40.12 -40.91 -25.22
CA SER A 183 -41.29 -41.81 -25.14
C SER A 183 -42.55 -41.06 -24.72
N PHE A 184 -43.65 -41.54 -25.30
CA PHE A 184 -45.05 -41.33 -24.90
C PHE A 184 -45.32 -41.79 -23.46
#